data_AF-A0A023G569-F1
#
_entry.id   AF-A0A023G569-F1
#
_cell.length_a   1.000
_cell.length_b   1.000
_cell.length_c   1.000
_cell.angle_alpha   90.00
_cell.angle_beta   90.00
_cell.angle_gamma   90.00
#
_symmetry.space_group_name_H-M   'P 1'
#
loop_
_entity.id
_entity.type
_entity.pdbx_description
1 polymer ?
#
loop_
_entity_poly.entity_id
_entity_poly.type
_entity_poly.pdbx_seq_one_letter_code
_entity_poly.pdbx_strand_id
1 'polypeptide(L)'
;MASSWVSCLCWMCCFLVVQCTLSKGQHSDSFTEELFIKPLSSGHVYNYFLFTTRWNIDRAKETFQHFRLFPLSLGEIVSQQQVQELHLSLTQGRWQHRKWGYPFQEAPPGAHIWAWFDPETPSVSNAWKNLTNALSGQLCASLNFVDDTMTVSPKRSFRPPGVGSLSKLITAALCCSAT
;
A
#
# COMPACT_ATOMS: atom_id res chain seq x y z
N MET A 1 10.03 -18.96 -60.61
CA MET A 1 10.69 -18.00 -59.68
C MET A 1 9.72 -17.28 -58.73
N ALA A 2 8.42 -17.13 -59.05
CA ALA A 2 7.46 -16.41 -58.20
C ALA A 2 6.99 -17.16 -56.93
N SER A 3 7.09 -18.50 -56.88
CA SER A 3 6.59 -19.30 -55.75
C SER A 3 7.45 -19.22 -54.48
N SER A 4 8.75 -18.91 -54.63
CA SER A 4 9.70 -18.87 -53.51
C SER A 4 9.55 -17.62 -52.63
N TRP A 5 8.99 -16.54 -53.17
CA TRP A 5 8.84 -15.27 -52.45
C TRP A 5 7.57 -15.29 -51.58
N VAL A 6 6.52 -15.95 -52.05
CA VAL A 6 5.25 -16.12 -51.32
C VAL A 6 5.45 -17.02 -50.09
N SER A 7 6.26 -18.09 -50.19
CA SER A 7 6.58 -18.95 -49.05
C SER A 7 7.42 -18.24 -47.99
N CYS A 8 8.39 -17.42 -48.40
CA CYS A 8 9.20 -16.62 -47.46
C CYS A 8 8.38 -15.53 -46.76
N LEU A 9 7.50 -14.84 -47.47
CA LEU A 9 6.57 -13.86 -46.87
C LEU A 9 5.61 -14.52 -45.88
N CYS A 10 5.10 -15.71 -46.20
CA CYS A 10 4.22 -16.46 -45.30
C CYS A 10 4.95 -16.92 -44.03
N TRP A 11 6.19 -17.41 -44.15
CA TRP A 11 7.02 -17.77 -43.00
C TRP A 11 7.38 -16.57 -42.12
N MET A 12 7.72 -15.42 -42.72
CA MET A 12 8.00 -14.19 -41.99
C MET A 12 6.75 -13.65 -41.27
N CYS A 13 5.57 -13.69 -41.93
CA CYS A 13 4.31 -13.33 -41.29
C CYS A 13 3.93 -14.30 -40.16
N CYS A 14 4.11 -15.61 -40.34
CA CYS A 14 3.88 -16.59 -39.29
C CYS A 14 4.85 -16.41 -38.10
N PHE A 15 6.13 -16.14 -38.35
CA PHE A 15 7.11 -15.85 -37.27
C PHE A 15 6.77 -14.57 -36.50
N LEU A 16 6.36 -13.50 -37.19
CA LEU A 16 5.94 -12.24 -36.56
C LEU A 16 4.65 -12.42 -35.74
N VAL A 17 3.66 -13.16 -36.24
CA VAL A 17 2.42 -13.47 -35.49
C VAL A 17 2.72 -14.31 -34.25
N VAL A 18 3.62 -15.30 -34.34
CA VAL A 18 4.03 -16.12 -33.19
C VAL A 18 4.74 -15.27 -32.13
N GLN A 19 5.62 -14.35 -32.51
CA GLN A 19 6.30 -13.46 -31.56
C GLN A 19 5.35 -12.45 -30.88
N CYS A 20 4.33 -11.95 -31.57
CA CYS A 20 3.34 -11.05 -30.96
C CYS A 20 2.44 -11.74 -29.91
N THR A 21 2.26 -13.07 -29.98
CA THR A 21 1.40 -13.80 -29.02
C THR A 21 2.07 -14.11 -27.68
N LEU A 22 3.38 -13.88 -27.53
CA LEU A 22 4.15 -14.30 -26.36
C LEU A 22 4.77 -13.12 -25.60
N SER A 23 3.98 -12.08 -25.31
CA SER A 23 4.36 -11.08 -24.30
C SER A 23 3.27 -10.99 -23.23
N LYS A 24 3.21 -12.00 -22.36
CA LYS A 24 2.47 -11.89 -21.10
C LYS A 24 3.39 -11.20 -20.09
N GLY A 25 3.26 -9.89 -19.97
CA GLY A 25 3.80 -9.17 -18.81
C GLY A 25 3.17 -9.76 -17.55
N GLN A 26 3.93 -10.55 -16.80
CA GLN A 26 3.48 -11.18 -15.56
C GLN A 26 3.50 -10.11 -14.43
N HIS A 27 2.57 -9.16 -14.51
CA HIS A 27 2.35 -8.22 -13.42
C HIS A 27 1.69 -8.94 -12.26
N SER A 28 2.36 -8.95 -11.11
CA SER A 28 1.92 -9.67 -9.90
C SER A 28 1.28 -8.78 -8.84
N ASP A 29 0.92 -7.54 -9.21
CA ASP A 29 0.20 -6.62 -8.35
C ASP A 29 -1.23 -7.10 -8.10
N SER A 30 -1.72 -6.92 -6.86
CA SER A 30 -3.08 -7.26 -6.49
C SER A 30 -3.74 -6.14 -5.70
N PHE A 31 -5.01 -5.86 -5.99
CA PHE A 31 -5.84 -4.92 -5.24
C PHE A 31 -7.10 -5.65 -4.76
N THR A 32 -7.47 -5.44 -3.51
CA THR A 32 -8.66 -6.04 -2.89
C THR A 32 -9.40 -4.97 -2.10
N GLU A 33 -10.71 -4.88 -2.31
CA GLU A 33 -11.62 -3.96 -1.63
C GLU A 33 -12.70 -4.77 -0.92
N GLU A 34 -12.92 -4.50 0.36
CA GLU A 34 -13.93 -5.16 1.18
C GLU A 34 -14.79 -4.12 1.90
N LEU A 35 -16.10 -4.32 1.85
CA LEU A 35 -17.09 -3.47 2.50
C LEU A 35 -17.94 -4.29 3.46
N PHE A 36 -17.89 -3.93 4.74
CA PHE A 36 -18.73 -4.51 5.78
C PHE A 36 -19.74 -3.47 6.28
N ILE A 37 -21.03 -3.81 6.14
CA ILE A 37 -22.15 -2.97 6.61
C ILE A 37 -22.92 -3.76 7.66
N LYS A 38 -23.11 -3.17 8.84
CA LYS A 38 -23.86 -3.77 9.93
C LYS A 38 -24.81 -2.74 10.58
N PRO A 39 -26.13 -2.95 10.52
CA PRO A 39 -27.05 -2.16 11.33
C PRO A 39 -26.84 -2.50 12.82
N LEU A 40 -26.77 -1.47 13.66
CA LEU A 40 -26.62 -1.62 15.11
C LEU A 40 -27.98 -1.49 15.78
N SER A 41 -28.16 -2.15 16.93
CA SER A 41 -29.39 -2.09 17.73
C SER A 41 -29.80 -0.67 18.15
N SER A 42 -28.83 0.23 18.21
CA SER A 42 -29.04 1.65 18.51
C SER A 42 -29.60 2.50 17.35
N GLY A 43 -29.83 1.91 16.16
CA GLY A 43 -30.28 2.62 14.95
C GLY A 43 -29.17 3.22 14.09
N HIS A 44 -27.91 3.18 14.54
CA HIS A 44 -26.75 3.57 13.74
C HIS A 44 -26.37 2.46 12.75
N VAL A 45 -25.67 2.82 11.67
CA VAL A 45 -25.11 1.85 10.71
C VAL A 45 -23.59 1.89 10.80
N TYR A 46 -23.00 0.75 11.13
CA TYR A 46 -21.55 0.56 11.07
C TYR A 46 -21.14 0.22 9.65
N ASN A 47 -20.29 1.07 9.07
CA ASN A 47 -19.66 0.85 7.77
C ASN A 47 -18.15 0.73 7.97
N TYR A 48 -17.56 -0.32 7.40
CA TYR A 48 -16.12 -0.55 7.43
C TYR A 48 -15.65 -0.85 6.01
N PHE A 49 -14.70 -0.06 5.55
CA PHE A 49 -14.09 -0.17 4.22
C PHE A 49 -12.63 -0.56 4.41
N LEU A 50 -12.21 -1.62 3.72
CA LEU A 50 -10.83 -2.08 3.73
C LEU A 50 -10.31 -2.14 2.30
N PHE A 51 -9.22 -1.41 2.05
CA PHE A 51 -8.52 -1.38 0.78
C PHE A 51 -7.13 -1.96 1.00
N THR A 52 -6.81 -3.05 0.32
CA THR A 52 -5.50 -3.71 0.40
C THR A 52 -4.86 -3.76 -0.98
N THR A 53 -3.72 -3.09 -1.12
CA THR A 53 -2.91 -3.16 -2.34
C THR A 53 -1.59 -3.85 -2.05
N ARG A 54 -1.25 -4.86 -2.83
CA ARG A 54 0.08 -5.48 -2.84
C ARG A 54 0.76 -5.06 -4.13
N TRP A 55 1.86 -4.33 -3.96
CA TRP A 55 2.69 -3.86 -5.06
C TRP A 55 3.97 -4.68 -5.06
N ASN A 56 4.09 -5.61 -6.02
CA ASN A 56 5.20 -6.56 -6.07
C ASN A 56 6.17 -6.16 -7.19
N ILE A 57 7.05 -5.22 -6.86
CA ILE A 57 8.08 -4.71 -7.75
C ILE A 57 9.48 -4.96 -7.19
N ASP A 58 10.41 -5.28 -8.08
CA ASP A 58 11.83 -5.30 -7.76
C ASP A 58 12.37 -3.86 -7.81
N ARG A 59 12.36 -3.16 -6.66
CA ARG A 59 12.80 -1.76 -6.55
C ARG A 59 14.22 -1.51 -7.10
N ALA A 60 15.07 -2.55 -7.18
CA ALA A 60 16.43 -2.43 -7.70
C ALA A 60 16.51 -2.51 -9.23
N LYS A 61 15.49 -3.07 -9.90
CA LYS A 61 15.49 -3.29 -11.36
C LYS A 61 14.46 -2.46 -12.10
N GLU A 62 13.34 -2.14 -11.46
CA GLU A 62 12.25 -1.41 -12.09
C GLU A 62 12.24 0.04 -11.59
N THR A 63 12.92 0.89 -12.35
CA THR A 63 12.86 2.35 -12.19
C THR A 63 11.45 2.83 -12.55
N PHE A 64 10.49 2.77 -11.62
CA PHE A 64 9.19 3.48 -11.62
C PHE A 64 8.32 3.49 -12.89
N GLN A 65 8.54 2.60 -13.85
CA GLN A 65 8.04 2.87 -15.20
C GLN A 65 6.55 2.58 -15.40
N HIS A 66 5.90 1.72 -14.59
CA HIS A 66 4.48 1.43 -14.78
C HIS A 66 3.73 1.15 -13.46
N PHE A 67 2.95 2.14 -13.01
CA PHE A 67 1.94 1.96 -11.97
C PHE A 67 0.63 1.47 -12.60
N ARG A 68 0.19 0.27 -12.24
CA ARG A 68 -1.07 -0.30 -12.76
C ARG A 68 -2.22 -0.16 -11.77
N LEU A 69 -2.05 -0.69 -10.56
CA LEU A 69 -3.10 -0.72 -9.53
C LEU A 69 -2.81 0.24 -8.37
N PHE A 70 -1.53 0.48 -8.06
CA PHE A 70 -1.15 1.40 -7.00
C PHE A 70 -1.09 2.84 -7.55
N PRO A 71 -1.70 3.84 -6.89
CA PRO A 71 -1.65 5.22 -7.35
C PRO A 71 -0.22 5.75 -7.42
N LEU A 72 0.14 6.41 -8.53
CA LEU A 72 1.47 6.98 -8.75
C LEU A 72 1.91 7.91 -7.61
N SER A 73 1.05 8.83 -7.18
CA SER A 73 1.37 9.80 -6.13
C SER A 73 1.75 9.13 -4.81
N LEU A 74 1.03 8.07 -4.41
CA LEU A 74 1.37 7.28 -3.23
C LEU A 74 2.62 6.43 -3.46
N GLY A 75 2.78 5.89 -4.68
CA GLY A 75 3.96 5.14 -5.12
C GLY A 75 5.26 5.90 -4.95
N GLU A 76 5.28 7.14 -5.44
CA GLU A 76 6.42 8.04 -5.33
C GLU A 76 6.74 8.35 -3.87
N ILE A 77 5.75 8.72 -3.06
CA ILE A 77 5.93 9.03 -1.64
C ILE A 77 6.52 7.82 -0.88
N VAL A 78 5.90 6.65 -1.02
CA VAL A 78 6.32 5.41 -0.33
C VAL A 78 7.73 5.01 -0.76
N SER A 79 8.06 5.15 -2.04
CA SER A 79 9.38 4.77 -2.52
C SER A 79 10.49 5.77 -2.16
N GLN A 80 10.20 7.07 -2.18
CA GLN A 80 11.17 8.10 -1.79
C GLN A 80 11.56 8.00 -0.31
N GLN A 81 10.60 7.63 0.55
CA GLN A 81 10.84 7.48 1.99
C GLN A 81 11.23 6.04 2.39
N GLN A 82 11.53 5.17 1.41
CA GLN A 82 11.94 3.77 1.64
C GLN A 82 10.97 2.97 2.53
N VAL A 83 9.68 3.25 2.37
CA VAL A 83 8.61 2.55 3.10
C VAL A 83 8.31 1.23 2.40
N GLN A 84 8.34 0.15 3.18
CA GLN A 84 8.08 -1.21 2.73
C GLN A 84 6.61 -1.58 2.89
N GLU A 85 5.98 -1.11 3.95
CA GLU A 85 4.58 -1.36 4.26
C GLU A 85 3.98 -0.14 4.95
N LEU A 86 2.79 0.26 4.54
CA LEU A 86 2.08 1.43 5.04
C LEU A 86 0.65 1.04 5.38
N HIS A 87 0.20 1.41 6.57
CA HIS A 87 -1.16 1.23 7.03
C HIS A 87 -1.72 2.56 7.49
N LEU A 88 -2.93 2.83 7.04
CA LEU A 88 -3.68 4.03 7.38
C LEU A 88 -5.10 3.61 7.74
N SER A 89 -5.61 4.15 8.84
CA SER A 89 -6.99 4.00 9.25
C SER A 89 -7.58 5.39 9.52
N LEU A 90 -8.74 5.65 8.93
CA LEU A 90 -9.52 6.87 9.14
C LEU A 90 -10.87 6.46 9.73
N THR A 91 -11.08 6.83 10.99
CA THR A 91 -12.29 6.46 11.74
C THR A 91 -13.07 7.72 12.10
N GLN A 92 -14.33 7.79 11.70
CA GLN A 92 -15.21 8.88 12.10
C GLN A 92 -15.93 8.56 13.41
N GLY A 93 -15.80 9.46 14.39
CA GLY A 93 -16.45 9.33 15.69
C GLY A 93 -15.78 8.32 16.61
N ARG A 94 -16.40 8.07 17.77
CA ARG A 94 -15.89 7.16 18.80
C ARG A 94 -16.74 5.90 18.88
N TRP A 95 -16.10 4.74 18.86
CA TRP A 95 -16.77 3.46 19.05
C TRP A 95 -17.28 3.29 20.49
N GLN A 96 -18.53 2.88 20.66
CA GLN A 96 -19.16 2.65 21.97
C GLN A 96 -19.27 1.14 22.24
N HIS A 97 -18.19 0.51 22.73
CA HIS A 97 -18.13 -0.94 22.98
C HIS A 97 -19.29 -1.47 23.82
N ARG A 98 -19.74 -0.71 24.83
CA ARG A 98 -20.87 -1.12 25.69
C ARG A 98 -22.21 -1.23 24.96
N LYS A 99 -22.43 -0.45 23.90
CA LYS A 99 -23.70 -0.43 23.15
C LYS A 99 -23.62 -1.22 21.85
N TRP A 100 -22.47 -1.23 21.20
CA TRP A 100 -22.29 -1.76 19.85
C TRP A 100 -21.50 -3.08 19.82
N GLY A 101 -20.92 -3.51 20.95
CA GLY A 101 -20.04 -4.66 21.02
C GLY A 101 -18.65 -4.37 20.44
N TYR A 102 -17.94 -5.42 20.05
CA TYR A 102 -16.63 -5.29 19.40
C TYR A 102 -16.78 -5.05 17.89
N PRO A 103 -16.00 -4.12 17.31
CA PRO A 103 -15.98 -3.90 15.86
C PRO A 103 -15.28 -5.06 15.14
N PHE A 104 -15.41 -5.13 13.82
CA PHE A 104 -14.70 -6.13 13.01
C PHE A 104 -13.18 -5.93 13.09
N GLN A 105 -12.75 -4.67 12.95
CA GLN A 105 -11.37 -4.24 13.13
C GLN A 105 -11.34 -3.08 14.12
N GLU A 106 -10.52 -3.19 15.17
CA GLU A 106 -10.30 -2.11 16.12
C GLU A 106 -9.43 -1.02 15.48
N ALA A 107 -9.94 0.21 15.52
CA ALA A 107 -9.22 1.40 15.09
C ALA A 107 -9.56 2.56 16.03
N PRO A 108 -8.59 3.39 16.42
CA PRO A 108 -8.86 4.56 17.23
C PRO A 108 -9.66 5.60 16.42
N PRO A 109 -10.33 6.56 17.09
CA PRO A 109 -11.00 7.67 16.41
C PRO A 109 -9.98 8.52 15.63
N GLY A 110 -10.41 9.22 14.60
CA GLY A 110 -9.56 10.12 13.82
C GLY A 110 -8.65 9.37 12.85
N ALA A 111 -7.42 9.87 12.68
CA ALA A 111 -6.43 9.28 11.78
C ALA A 111 -5.37 8.49 12.55
N HIS A 112 -5.11 7.27 12.11
CA HIS A 112 -4.06 6.40 12.64
C HIS A 112 -3.20 5.90 11.49
N ILE A 113 -1.89 6.00 11.65
CA ILE A 113 -0.90 5.61 10.65
C ILE A 113 0.23 4.83 11.30
N TRP A 114 0.70 3.80 10.60
CA TRP A 114 1.95 3.14 10.92
C TRP A 114 2.62 2.62 9.66
N ALA A 115 3.95 2.52 9.70
CA ALA A 115 4.74 2.10 8.57
C ALA A 115 5.93 1.24 8.99
N TRP A 116 6.34 0.35 8.08
CA TRP A 116 7.60 -0.38 8.14
C TRP A 116 8.57 0.20 7.12
N PHE A 117 9.76 0.53 7.58
CA PHE A 117 10.83 1.06 6.75
C PHE A 117 11.85 -0.02 6.37
N ASP A 118 12.52 0.21 5.25
CA ASP A 118 13.68 -0.58 4.85
C ASP A 118 14.82 -0.46 5.88
N PRO A 119 15.52 -1.55 6.24
CA PRO A 119 16.72 -1.53 7.09
C PRO A 119 17.81 -0.58 6.63
N GLU A 120 17.91 -0.37 5.32
CA GLU A 120 18.93 0.49 4.70
C GLU A 120 18.55 1.98 4.77
N THR A 121 17.39 2.31 5.37
CA THR A 121 16.96 3.70 5.54
C THR A 121 17.92 4.45 6.48
N PRO A 122 18.58 5.53 6.02
CA PRO A 122 19.63 6.20 6.79
C PRO A 122 19.11 6.94 8.03
N SER A 123 17.91 7.50 7.97
CA SER A 123 17.25 8.17 9.10
C SER A 123 15.75 7.95 9.06
N VAL A 124 15.26 7.01 9.89
CA VAL A 124 13.83 6.67 9.97
C VAL A 124 13.00 7.86 10.45
N SER A 125 13.48 8.65 11.43
CA SER A 125 12.74 9.84 11.92
C SER A 125 12.54 10.89 10.82
N ASN A 126 13.57 11.18 10.02
CA ASN A 126 13.44 12.14 8.92
C ASN A 126 12.51 11.60 7.81
N ALA A 127 12.66 10.32 7.45
CA ALA A 127 11.80 9.67 6.47
C ALA A 127 10.34 9.65 6.93
N TRP A 128 10.10 9.39 8.22
CA TRP A 128 8.78 9.43 8.84
C TRP A 128 8.15 10.82 8.78
N LYS A 129 8.89 11.86 9.17
CA LYS A 129 8.41 13.25 9.10
C LYS A 129 8.06 13.67 7.66
N ASN A 130 8.88 13.29 6.69
CA ASN A 130 8.59 13.59 5.29
C ASN A 130 7.39 12.79 4.77
N LEU A 131 7.25 11.53 5.19
CA LEU A 131 6.12 10.68 4.85
C LEU A 131 4.80 11.26 5.36
N THR A 132 4.71 11.61 6.66
CA THR A 132 3.50 12.16 7.26
C THR A 132 3.13 13.51 6.64
N ASN A 133 4.14 14.33 6.33
CA ASN A 133 3.95 15.60 5.64
C ASN A 133 3.35 15.45 4.24
N ALA A 134 3.90 14.54 3.42
CA ALA A 134 3.42 14.29 2.07
C ALA A 134 2.01 13.67 2.07
N LEU A 135 1.76 12.71 2.97
CA LEU A 135 0.47 12.03 3.08
C LEU A 135 -0.66 12.95 3.56
N SER A 136 -0.35 13.97 4.36
CA SER A 136 -1.35 14.94 4.79
C SER A 136 -2.00 15.67 3.61
N GLY A 137 -1.21 16.03 2.60
CA GLY A 137 -1.72 16.66 1.38
C GLY A 137 -2.58 15.73 0.53
N GLN A 138 -2.20 14.45 0.45
CA GLN A 138 -2.91 13.46 -0.38
C GLN A 138 -4.24 13.00 0.23
N LEU A 139 -4.31 12.93 1.57
CA LEU A 139 -5.46 12.38 2.29
C LEU A 139 -6.39 13.45 2.86
N CYS A 140 -6.04 14.73 2.71
CA CYS A 140 -6.73 15.85 3.35
C CYS A 140 -6.93 15.65 4.86
N ALA A 141 -6.01 14.89 5.47
CA ALA A 141 -6.02 14.57 6.88
C ALA A 141 -4.83 15.27 7.54
N SER A 142 -4.99 15.76 8.75
CA SER A 142 -3.97 16.53 9.47
C SER A 142 -2.81 15.68 10.02
N LEU A 143 -2.25 14.80 9.19
CA LEU A 143 -1.13 13.91 9.52
C LEU A 143 0.17 14.68 9.78
N ASN A 144 0.27 15.93 9.33
CA ASN A 144 1.42 16.82 9.60
C ASN A 144 1.70 17.02 11.10
N PHE A 145 0.70 16.82 11.96
CA PHE A 145 0.90 16.93 13.41
C PHE A 145 1.63 15.72 13.99
N VAL A 146 1.72 14.60 13.26
CA VAL A 146 2.41 13.40 13.72
C VAL A 146 3.92 13.60 13.66
N ASP A 147 4.50 13.90 14.83
CA ASP A 147 5.93 14.11 15.03
C ASP A 147 6.52 13.02 15.94
N ASP A 148 7.84 13.05 16.17
CA ASP A 148 8.55 12.08 17.00
C ASP A 148 8.03 12.02 18.46
N THR A 149 7.35 13.06 18.94
CA THR A 149 6.76 13.11 20.28
C THR A 149 5.49 12.26 20.44
N MET A 150 4.80 11.98 19.34
CA MET A 150 3.57 11.18 19.30
C MET A 150 3.75 9.84 18.55
N THR A 151 5.00 9.56 18.16
CA THR A 151 5.38 8.37 17.42
C THR A 151 6.15 7.42 18.34
N VAL A 152 5.81 6.14 18.31
CA VAL A 152 6.51 5.10 19.07
C VAL A 152 7.11 4.08 18.12
N SER A 153 8.37 3.69 18.34
CA SER A 153 9.06 2.67 17.55
C SER A 153 9.29 1.37 18.36
N PRO A 154 8.30 0.46 18.46
CA PRO A 154 8.46 -0.80 19.17
C PRO A 154 9.41 -1.76 18.45
N LYS A 155 10.50 -2.16 19.11
CA LYS A 155 11.54 -3.03 18.52
C LYS A 155 11.22 -4.53 18.48
N ARG A 156 10.25 -5.00 19.28
CA ARG A 156 9.99 -6.45 19.48
C ARG A 156 8.53 -6.87 19.50
N SER A 157 7.61 -5.93 19.74
CA SER A 157 6.21 -6.28 20.02
C SER A 157 5.37 -6.55 18.77
N PHE A 158 5.77 -6.04 17.62
CA PHE A 158 5.00 -6.13 16.38
C PHE A 158 5.78 -6.84 15.27
N ARG A 159 5.04 -7.44 14.35
CA ARG A 159 5.54 -8.03 13.12
C ARG A 159 4.75 -7.48 11.94
N PRO A 160 5.40 -7.26 10.79
CA PRO A 160 4.71 -6.86 9.57
C PRO A 160 3.68 -7.94 9.16
N PRO A 161 2.41 -7.59 8.98
CA PRO A 161 1.40 -8.53 8.47
C PRO A 161 1.52 -8.74 6.96
N GLY A 162 2.23 -7.86 6.24
CA GLY A 162 2.40 -7.91 4.80
C GLY A 162 3.38 -8.98 4.29
N VAL A 163 3.65 -8.94 2.99
CA VAL A 163 4.44 -9.93 2.23
C VAL A 163 5.96 -9.74 2.39
N GLY A 164 6.40 -8.70 3.13
CA GLY A 164 7.82 -8.42 3.34
C GLY A 164 8.52 -9.52 4.15
N SER A 165 9.68 -9.97 3.70
CA SER A 165 10.49 -10.95 4.45
C SER A 165 10.91 -10.38 5.80
N LEU A 166 10.50 -11.06 6.89
CA LEU A 166 10.80 -10.73 8.29
C LEU A 166 12.30 -10.53 8.58
N SER A 167 13.19 -11.08 7.75
CA SER A 167 14.64 -10.98 7.91
C SER A 167 15.21 -9.58 7.61
N LYS A 168 14.42 -8.67 7.03
CA LYS A 168 14.87 -7.37 6.53
C LYS A 168 13.94 -6.23 6.93
N LEU A 169 13.33 -6.20 8.11
CA LEU A 169 12.51 -5.04 8.52
C LEU A 169 12.87 -4.67 9.96
N ILE A 170 13.25 -3.40 10.19
CA ILE A 170 13.85 -2.99 11.47
C ILE A 170 12.94 -2.12 12.33
N THR A 171 11.84 -1.56 11.82
CA THR A 171 11.06 -0.61 12.64
C THR A 171 9.62 -0.50 12.19
N ALA A 172 8.69 -0.65 13.14
CA ALA A 172 7.33 -0.13 13.03
C ALA A 172 7.33 1.25 13.70
N ALA A 173 6.84 2.29 13.03
CA ALA A 173 6.45 3.53 13.68
C ALA A 173 4.94 3.46 13.95
N LEU A 174 4.51 3.44 15.21
CA LEU A 174 3.11 3.41 15.62
C LEU A 174 2.71 4.81 16.11
N CYS A 175 1.69 5.42 15.49
CA CYS A 175 1.11 6.68 15.96
C CYS A 175 -0.08 6.41 16.88
N CYS A 176 -0.20 7.15 17.99
CA CYS A 176 -1.48 7.29 18.68
C CYS A 176 -2.32 8.35 17.97
N SER A 177 -3.59 8.06 17.70
CA SER A 177 -4.61 8.90 17.04
C SER A 177 -4.36 10.43 17.15
N ALA A 178 -4.30 11.11 16.01
CA ALA A 178 -4.44 12.56 15.96
C ALA A 178 -5.94 12.94 16.05
N THR A 179 -6.36 13.54 17.15
CA THR A 179 -7.69 14.17 17.34
C THR A 179 -7.69 15.61 16.85
#